data_AF-A0A1Y2X1C2-F1
#
_entry.id   AF-A0A1Y2X1C2-F1
#
_cell.length_a   1.000
_cell.length_b   1.000
_cell.length_c   1.000
_cell.angle_alpha   90.00
_cell.angle_beta   90.00
_cell.angle_gamma   90.00
#
_symmetry.space_group_name_H-M   'P 1'
#
loop_
_entity.id
_entity.type
_entity.pdbx_description
1 polymer ?
#
loop_
_entity_poly.entity_id
_entity_poly.type
_entity_poly.pdbx_seq_one_letter_code
_entity_poly.pdbx_strand_id
1 'polypeptide(L)'
;MASLETSVHIGIWFMVGVSLLALVLRLYCRLSRRRPLWWDDFVLIAAWVMAAIAGGFISAFASPGSGISIAGDRIMTYFNICSIFCGLASAWSKSSFAITLLRLESGRARYFLWYALVTINASYLLYVITAWNKPCGAKAKDDLYIPGPCWSSTAKMAVPLSVVVYSAAMDFALAFFPWRIVWKTQMGKKEKIGVALAMSFGVLAGVIAIKRAVNMTGMDPVASSSYFYGRCIQCVYNLAEPCVSIVA
;
A
#
# COMPACT_ATOMS: atom_id res chain seq x y z
N MET A 1 -4.99 -4.49 -27.14
CA MET A 1 -5.16 -5.14 -25.81
C MET A 1 -3.91 -5.88 -25.39
N ALA A 2 -3.34 -6.80 -26.19
CA ALA A 2 -2.11 -7.53 -25.84
C ALA A 2 -0.88 -6.66 -25.47
N SER A 3 -0.69 -5.49 -26.10
CA SER A 3 0.39 -4.56 -25.77
C SER A 3 0.24 -3.85 -24.41
N LEU A 4 -1.00 -3.70 -23.94
CA LEU A 4 -1.30 -3.06 -22.66
C LEU A 4 -1.13 -4.06 -21.51
N GLU A 5 -1.55 -5.30 -21.71
CA GLU A 5 -1.40 -6.40 -20.73
C GLU A 5 0.08 -6.67 -20.42
N THR A 6 0.88 -6.84 -21.48
CA THR A 6 2.34 -7.01 -21.36
C THR A 6 2.99 -5.84 -20.62
N SER A 7 2.59 -4.60 -20.92
CA SER A 7 3.08 -3.42 -20.21
C SER A 7 2.74 -3.44 -18.71
N VAL A 8 1.52 -3.86 -18.34
CA VAL A 8 1.08 -3.95 -16.94
C VAL A 8 1.85 -5.04 -16.19
N HIS A 9 2.03 -6.21 -16.78
CA HIS A 9 2.82 -7.30 -16.19
C HIS A 9 4.27 -6.90 -15.96
N ILE A 10 4.91 -6.29 -16.97
CA ILE A 10 6.28 -5.80 -16.86
C ILE A 10 6.36 -4.77 -15.73
N GLY A 11 5.43 -3.82 -15.66
CA GLY A 11 5.39 -2.81 -14.61
C GLY A 11 5.27 -3.41 -13.20
N ILE A 12 4.32 -4.33 -12.98
CA ILE A 12 4.09 -4.98 -11.68
C ILE A 12 5.34 -5.71 -11.20
N TRP A 13 5.89 -6.59 -12.03
CA TRP A 13 7.05 -7.41 -11.65
C TRP A 13 8.33 -6.59 -11.54
N PHE A 14 8.47 -5.51 -12.33
CA PHE A 14 9.55 -4.55 -12.16
C PHE A 14 9.49 -3.87 -10.79
N MET A 15 8.31 -3.38 -10.37
CA MET A 15 8.15 -2.72 -9.06
C MET A 15 8.39 -3.68 -7.88
N VAL A 16 7.89 -4.91 -7.98
CA VAL A 16 8.13 -5.96 -6.97
C VAL A 16 9.59 -6.38 -6.92
N GLY A 17 10.26 -6.46 -8.09
CA GLY A 17 11.68 -6.80 -8.18
C GLY A 17 12.59 -5.72 -7.61
N VAL A 18 12.30 -4.44 -7.90
CA VAL A 18 13.05 -3.30 -7.35
C VAL A 18 12.88 -3.23 -5.82
N SER A 19 11.66 -3.43 -5.30
CA SER A 19 11.44 -3.46 -3.86
C SER A 19 12.12 -4.66 -3.18
N LEU A 20 12.19 -5.81 -3.84
CA LEU A 20 12.95 -6.98 -3.36
C LEU A 20 14.44 -6.66 -3.28
N LEU A 21 15.01 -6.06 -4.33
CA LEU A 21 16.42 -5.69 -4.37
C LEU A 21 16.76 -4.73 -3.22
N ALA A 22 15.93 -3.72 -2.98
CA ALA A 22 16.11 -2.78 -1.88
C ALA A 22 16.01 -3.46 -0.51
N LEU A 23 15.05 -4.38 -0.33
CA LEU A 23 14.89 -5.17 0.89
C LEU A 23 16.12 -6.05 1.15
N VAL A 24 16.58 -6.80 0.14
CA VAL A 24 17.76 -7.65 0.23
C VAL A 24 19.00 -6.83 0.55
N LEU A 25 19.16 -5.66 -0.07
CA LEU A 25 20.26 -4.75 0.24
C LEU A 25 20.20 -4.26 1.69
N ARG A 26 19.00 -3.91 2.19
CA ARG A 26 18.78 -3.48 3.59
C ARG A 26 19.17 -4.59 4.57
N LEU A 27 18.76 -5.84 4.29
CA LEU A 27 19.13 -7.01 5.09
C LEU A 27 20.64 -7.30 5.02
N TYR A 28 21.22 -7.23 3.82
CA TYR A 28 22.65 -7.43 3.60
C TYR A 28 23.49 -6.39 4.35
N CYS A 29 23.13 -5.11 4.32
CA CYS A 29 23.82 -4.05 5.07
C CYS A 29 23.74 -4.26 6.60
N ARG A 30 22.62 -4.79 7.12
CA ARG A 30 22.51 -5.13 8.55
C ARG A 30 23.38 -6.33 8.91
N LEU A 31 23.35 -7.39 8.10
CA LEU A 31 24.15 -8.60 8.31
C LEU A 31 25.66 -8.34 8.18
N SER A 32 26.07 -7.58 7.16
CA SER A 32 27.46 -7.16 6.95
C SER A 32 28.02 -6.35 8.12
N ARG A 33 27.18 -5.53 8.76
CA ARG A 33 27.55 -4.79 9.99
C ARG A 33 27.38 -5.59 11.28
N ARG A 34 27.17 -6.91 11.20
CA ARG A 34 26.96 -7.84 12.33
C ARG A 34 25.88 -7.38 13.33
N ARG A 35 24.87 -6.65 12.84
CA ARG A 35 23.72 -6.24 13.67
C ARG A 35 22.69 -7.37 13.61
N PRO A 36 22.12 -7.81 14.75
CA PRO A 36 21.07 -8.82 14.72
C PRO A 36 19.85 -8.32 13.94
N LEU A 37 19.13 -9.24 13.29
CA LEU A 37 17.84 -8.95 12.68
C LEU A 37 16.82 -8.64 13.78
N TRP A 38 16.01 -7.61 13.58
CA TRP A 38 14.99 -7.23 14.54
C TRP A 38 13.59 -7.49 14.00
N TRP A 39 12.59 -7.50 14.89
CA TRP A 39 11.16 -7.61 14.55
C TRP A 39 10.71 -6.69 13.42
N ASP A 40 11.30 -5.50 13.33
CA ASP A 40 11.13 -4.55 12.22
C ASP A 40 11.44 -5.15 10.84
N ASP A 41 12.57 -5.85 10.70
CA ASP A 41 12.97 -6.48 9.44
C ASP A 41 12.02 -7.62 9.06
N PHE A 42 11.54 -8.38 10.04
CA PHE A 42 10.55 -9.44 9.81
C PHE A 42 9.21 -8.89 9.34
N VAL A 43 8.74 -7.77 9.93
CA VAL A 43 7.53 -7.08 9.49
C VAL A 43 7.68 -6.55 8.06
N LEU A 44 8.86 -6.04 7.70
CA LEU A 44 9.14 -5.57 6.35
C LEU A 44 9.19 -6.71 5.32
N ILE A 45 9.80 -7.85 5.68
CA ILE A 45 9.79 -9.07 4.84
C ILE A 45 8.35 -9.54 4.64
N ALA A 46 7.55 -9.59 5.71
CA ALA A 46 6.13 -9.94 5.62
C ALA A 46 5.36 -8.97 4.71
N ALA A 47 5.64 -7.67 4.80
CA ALA A 47 5.04 -6.65 3.93
C ALA A 47 5.36 -6.91 2.45
N TRP A 48 6.62 -7.23 2.13
CA TRP A 48 7.03 -7.55 0.76
C TRP A 48 6.38 -8.84 0.25
N VAL A 49 6.28 -9.88 1.08
CA VAL A 49 5.58 -11.13 0.70
C VAL A 49 4.12 -10.85 0.37
N MET A 50 3.43 -10.02 1.16
CA MET A 50 2.05 -9.61 0.86
C MET A 50 1.95 -8.80 -0.43
N ALA A 51 2.91 -7.91 -0.71
CA ALA A 51 2.98 -7.18 -1.97
C ALA A 51 3.22 -8.11 -3.17
N ALA A 52 4.09 -9.11 -3.04
CA ALA A 52 4.35 -10.10 -4.10
C ALA A 52 3.12 -10.96 -4.38
N ILE A 53 2.42 -11.41 -3.33
CA ILE A 53 1.14 -12.12 -3.48
C ILE A 53 0.14 -11.23 -4.21
N ALA A 54 -0.04 -9.97 -3.78
CA ALA A 54 -0.92 -9.02 -4.46
C ALA A 54 -0.55 -8.83 -5.94
N GLY A 55 0.75 -8.70 -6.26
CA GLY A 55 1.24 -8.63 -7.65
C GLY A 55 0.90 -9.87 -8.48
N GLY A 56 0.94 -11.05 -7.85
CA GLY A 56 0.48 -12.31 -8.46
C GLY A 56 -1.02 -12.30 -8.76
N PHE A 57 -1.86 -11.85 -7.83
CA PHE A 57 -3.31 -11.67 -8.05
C PHE A 57 -3.58 -10.67 -9.18
N ILE A 58 -2.93 -9.51 -9.18
CA ILE A 58 -3.13 -8.50 -10.23
C ILE A 58 -2.68 -9.03 -11.59
N SER A 59 -1.57 -9.77 -11.64
CA SER A 59 -1.08 -10.43 -12.86
C SER A 59 -2.06 -11.48 -13.37
N ALA A 60 -2.57 -12.36 -12.50
CA ALA A 60 -3.56 -13.37 -12.89
C ALA A 60 -4.84 -12.71 -13.45
N PHE A 61 -5.25 -11.58 -12.87
CA PHE A 61 -6.40 -10.82 -13.35
C PHE A 61 -6.17 -10.12 -14.70
N ALA A 62 -4.94 -9.63 -14.94
CA ALA A 62 -4.55 -8.98 -16.18
C ALA A 62 -4.29 -9.96 -17.35
N SER A 63 -4.30 -11.27 -17.09
CA SER A 63 -4.01 -12.29 -18.11
C SER A 63 -5.16 -12.49 -19.12
N PRO A 64 -4.86 -12.85 -20.38
CA PRO A 64 -5.87 -13.00 -21.43
C PRO A 64 -6.91 -14.06 -21.08
N GLY A 65 -8.20 -13.75 -21.23
CA GLY A 65 -9.32 -14.68 -21.00
C GLY A 65 -9.71 -14.89 -19.53
N SER A 66 -8.81 -14.63 -18.57
CA SER A 66 -9.09 -14.76 -17.14
C SER A 66 -9.99 -13.64 -16.61
N GLY A 67 -9.70 -12.38 -16.95
CA GLY A 67 -10.50 -11.23 -16.49
C GLY A 67 -11.98 -11.31 -16.87
N ILE A 68 -12.30 -11.97 -18.00
CA ILE A 68 -13.66 -12.12 -18.55
C ILE A 68 -14.37 -13.37 -17.97
N SER A 69 -13.66 -14.45 -17.65
CA SER A 69 -14.29 -15.62 -16.97
C SER A 69 -14.57 -15.34 -15.48
N ILE A 70 -13.75 -14.50 -14.84
CA ILE A 70 -13.95 -14.04 -13.46
C ILE A 70 -15.06 -12.96 -13.38
N ALA A 71 -15.37 -12.29 -14.51
CA ALA A 71 -16.32 -11.18 -14.60
C ALA A 71 -17.81 -11.55 -14.39
N GLY A 72 -18.15 -12.84 -14.38
CA GLY A 72 -19.55 -13.28 -14.24
C GLY A 72 -20.16 -12.97 -12.87
N ASP A 73 -19.58 -13.50 -11.78
CA ASP A 73 -20.16 -13.39 -10.42
C ASP A 73 -19.15 -13.02 -9.31
N ARG A 74 -17.84 -13.26 -9.48
CA ARG A 74 -16.86 -13.18 -8.35
C ARG A 74 -15.83 -12.07 -8.47
N ILE A 75 -15.97 -11.18 -9.45
CA ILE A 75 -15.02 -10.11 -9.71
C ILE A 75 -14.83 -9.17 -8.52
N MET A 76 -15.91 -8.85 -7.81
CA MET A 76 -15.84 -7.96 -6.63
C MET A 76 -15.08 -8.61 -5.48
N THR A 77 -15.34 -9.90 -5.22
CA THR A 77 -14.63 -10.69 -4.22
C THR A 77 -13.13 -10.77 -4.52
N TYR A 78 -12.77 -10.97 -5.79
CA TYR A 78 -11.36 -10.99 -6.22
C TYR A 78 -10.65 -9.67 -5.94
N PHE A 79 -11.27 -8.55 -6.30
CA PHE A 79 -10.73 -7.21 -6.01
C PHE A 79 -10.62 -6.93 -4.51
N ASN A 80 -11.58 -7.40 -3.70
CA ASN A 80 -11.56 -7.24 -2.25
C ASN A 80 -10.41 -8.04 -1.62
N ILE A 81 -10.19 -9.28 -2.06
CA ILE A 81 -9.06 -10.11 -1.61
C ILE A 81 -7.72 -9.46 -1.99
N CYS A 82 -7.55 -9.05 -3.25
CA CYS A 82 -6.35 -8.33 -3.69
C CYS A 82 -6.11 -7.05 -2.87
N SER A 83 -7.17 -6.30 -2.58
CA SER A 83 -7.11 -5.08 -1.78
C SER A 83 -6.69 -5.32 -0.32
N ILE A 84 -6.99 -6.49 0.26
CA ILE A 84 -6.50 -6.86 1.60
C ILE A 84 -4.98 -7.03 1.56
N PHE A 85 -4.46 -7.78 0.58
CA PHE A 85 -3.01 -8.02 0.46
C PHE A 85 -2.24 -6.71 0.22
N CYS A 86 -2.72 -5.84 -0.69
CA CYS A 86 -2.15 -4.51 -0.86
C CYS A 86 -2.24 -3.68 0.43
N GLY A 87 -3.38 -3.72 1.12
CA GLY A 87 -3.59 -2.98 2.36
C GLY A 87 -2.65 -3.41 3.49
N LEU A 88 -2.47 -4.71 3.68
CA LEU A 88 -1.53 -5.28 4.65
C LEU A 88 -0.09 -4.92 4.29
N ALA A 89 0.29 -5.02 3.01
CA ALA A 89 1.60 -4.60 2.54
C ALA A 89 1.88 -3.12 2.83
N SER A 90 0.90 -2.24 2.61
CA SER A 90 1.03 -0.80 2.91
C SER A 90 1.08 -0.53 4.42
N ALA A 91 0.24 -1.19 5.20
CA ALA A 91 0.23 -1.02 6.66
C ALA A 91 1.54 -1.49 7.30
N TRP A 92 2.03 -2.67 6.91
CA TRP A 92 3.24 -3.26 7.48
C TRP A 92 4.52 -2.58 7.02
N SER A 93 4.62 -2.13 5.76
CA SER A 93 5.78 -1.37 5.30
C SER A 93 5.93 -0.05 6.06
N LYS A 94 4.83 0.72 6.21
CA LYS A 94 4.78 1.94 7.03
C LYS A 94 5.05 1.67 8.51
N SER A 95 4.53 0.57 9.04
CA SER A 95 4.76 0.18 10.45
C SER A 95 6.23 -0.16 10.72
N SER A 96 6.89 -0.90 9.83
CA SER A 96 8.33 -1.17 9.90
C SER A 96 9.13 0.14 9.89
N PHE A 97 8.82 1.06 8.97
CA PHE A 97 9.49 2.35 8.92
C PHE A 97 9.28 3.18 10.21
N ALA A 98 8.04 3.25 10.70
CA ALA A 98 7.72 3.93 11.96
C ALA A 98 8.44 3.31 13.16
N ILE A 99 8.52 1.97 13.24
CA ILE A 99 9.26 1.25 14.30
C ILE A 99 10.77 1.54 14.20
N THR A 100 11.32 1.63 12.97
CA THR A 100 12.71 2.03 12.75
C THR A 100 12.97 3.43 13.33
N LEU A 101 12.10 4.40 13.03
CA LEU A 101 12.19 5.76 13.57
C LEU A 101 12.00 5.80 15.09
N LEU A 102 11.10 4.98 15.64
CA LEU A 102 10.81 4.92 17.08
C LEU A 102 12.03 4.52 17.91
N ARG A 103 12.99 3.80 17.31
CA ARG A 103 14.24 3.42 17.97
C ARG A 103 15.30 4.50 17.89
N LEU A 104 15.28 5.31 16.85
CA LEU A 104 16.24 6.40 16.67
C LEU A 104 15.87 7.61 17.53
N GLU A 105 14.57 7.80 17.76
CA GLU A 105 14.03 9.01 18.37
C GLU A 105 13.63 8.82 19.84
N SER A 106 13.88 9.86 20.63
CA SER A 106 13.53 9.91 22.06
C SER A 106 12.68 11.15 22.38
N GLY A 107 11.88 11.08 23.46
CA GLY A 107 11.06 12.21 23.93
C GLY A 107 9.70 12.33 23.23
N ARG A 108 9.25 13.58 22.98
CA ARG A 108 7.89 13.90 22.46
C ARG A 108 7.61 13.28 21.08
N ALA A 109 8.64 13.21 20.25
CA ALA A 109 8.65 12.55 18.94
C ALA A 109 8.14 11.10 19.00
N ARG A 110 8.47 10.37 20.07
CA ARG A 110 8.10 8.97 20.27
C ARG A 110 6.59 8.77 20.42
N TYR A 111 5.90 9.68 21.10
CA TYR A 111 4.45 9.61 21.24
C TYR A 111 3.74 9.80 19.89
N PHE A 112 4.23 10.71 19.05
CA PHE A 112 3.70 10.88 17.70
C PHE A 112 3.90 9.63 16.83
N LEU A 113 5.07 8.99 16.90
CA LEU A 113 5.34 7.76 16.15
C LEU A 113 4.46 6.59 16.61
N TRP A 114 4.22 6.46 17.92
CA TRP A 114 3.24 5.49 18.43
C TRP A 114 1.81 5.79 17.97
N TYR A 115 1.41 7.05 18.00
CA TYR A 115 0.12 7.49 17.47
C TYR A 115 0.00 7.11 15.99
N ALA A 116 0.98 7.48 15.17
CA ALA A 116 1.02 7.14 13.74
C ALA A 116 0.96 5.63 13.49
N LEU A 117 1.68 4.82 14.28
CA LEU A 117 1.65 3.37 14.17
C LEU A 117 0.24 2.82 14.41
N VAL A 118 -0.42 3.25 15.49
CA VAL A 118 -1.76 2.78 15.86
C VAL A 118 -2.79 3.22 14.83
N THR A 119 -2.75 4.50 14.41
CA THR A 119 -3.74 5.07 13.49
C THR A 119 -3.61 4.54 12.07
N ILE A 120 -2.39 4.28 11.57
CA ILE A 120 -2.19 3.66 10.25
C ILE A 120 -2.82 2.27 10.24
N ASN A 121 -2.50 1.43 11.23
CA ASN A 121 -3.07 0.08 11.29
C ASN A 121 -4.60 0.11 11.48
N ALA A 122 -5.13 1.01 12.31
CA ALA A 122 -6.57 1.19 12.48
C ALA A 122 -7.26 1.67 11.19
N SER A 123 -6.62 2.55 10.41
CA SER A 123 -7.17 3.04 9.15
C SER A 123 -7.25 1.93 8.08
N TYR A 124 -6.24 1.07 8.00
CA TYR A 124 -6.26 -0.09 7.11
C TYR A 124 -7.25 -1.17 7.56
N LEU A 125 -7.43 -1.35 8.87
CA LEU A 125 -8.51 -2.21 9.39
C LEU A 125 -9.89 -1.69 8.96
N LEU A 126 -10.12 -0.38 9.08
CA LEU A 126 -11.35 0.26 8.61
C LEU A 126 -11.54 0.05 7.10
N TYR A 127 -10.49 0.21 6.31
CA TYR A 127 -10.52 -0.05 4.87
C TYR A 127 -10.95 -1.48 4.54
N VAL A 128 -10.39 -2.49 5.22
CA VAL A 128 -10.79 -3.90 5.04
C VAL A 128 -12.25 -4.11 5.42
N ILE A 129 -12.69 -3.58 6.58
CA ILE A 129 -14.10 -3.69 7.01
C ILE A 129 -15.03 -3.11 5.93
N THR A 130 -14.71 -1.94 5.38
CA THR A 130 -15.55 -1.31 4.34
C THR A 130 -15.60 -2.10 3.03
N ALA A 131 -14.51 -2.79 2.66
CA ALA A 131 -14.47 -3.62 1.46
C ALA A 131 -15.44 -4.81 1.54
N TRP A 132 -15.64 -5.38 2.73
CA TRP A 132 -16.43 -6.59 2.96
C TRP A 132 -17.83 -6.33 3.54
N ASN A 133 -18.22 -5.07 3.75
CA ASN A 133 -19.59 -4.71 4.11
C ASN A 133 -20.55 -4.81 2.92
N LYS A 134 -21.80 -5.19 3.15
CA LYS A 134 -22.82 -5.32 2.09
C LYS A 134 -23.28 -3.96 1.56
N PRO A 135 -23.37 -3.73 0.23
CA PRO A 135 -23.99 -2.52 -0.32
C PRO A 135 -25.52 -2.55 -0.15
N CYS A 136 -26.13 -1.41 0.19
CA CYS A 136 -27.59 -1.29 0.16
C CYS A 136 -28.11 -1.48 -1.28
N GLY A 137 -29.11 -2.36 -1.48
CA GLY A 137 -29.67 -2.67 -2.81
C GLY A 137 -28.99 -3.81 -3.58
N ALA A 138 -28.00 -4.49 -3.00
CA ALA A 138 -27.41 -5.69 -3.60
C ALA A 138 -28.45 -6.84 -3.68
N LYS A 139 -28.78 -7.28 -4.90
CA LYS A 139 -29.77 -8.33 -5.19
C LYS A 139 -29.25 -9.76 -4.96
N ALA A 140 -27.95 -9.95 -4.82
CA ALA A 140 -27.35 -11.27 -4.67
C ALA A 140 -27.37 -11.77 -3.21
N LYS A 141 -27.74 -13.05 -3.06
CA LYS A 141 -27.44 -13.88 -1.89
C LYS A 141 -25.94 -14.22 -1.93
N ASP A 142 -25.08 -13.23 -1.72
CA ASP A 142 -23.66 -13.49 -1.57
C ASP A 142 -23.38 -13.64 -0.08
N ASP A 143 -23.27 -14.89 0.37
CA ASP A 143 -22.92 -15.28 1.75
C ASP A 143 -21.50 -14.86 2.16
N LEU A 144 -20.77 -14.10 1.32
CA LEU A 144 -19.40 -13.65 1.56
C LEU A 144 -19.28 -12.27 2.22
N TYR A 145 -20.37 -11.54 2.47
CA TYR A 145 -20.32 -10.25 3.16
C TYR A 145 -20.39 -10.42 4.67
N ILE A 146 -19.76 -9.49 5.40
CA ILE A 146 -19.85 -9.44 6.86
C ILE A 146 -21.32 -9.23 7.26
N PRO A 147 -21.87 -10.03 8.20
CA PRO A 147 -23.22 -9.83 8.71
C PRO A 147 -23.31 -8.48 9.41
N GLY A 148 -24.19 -7.60 8.93
CA GLY A 148 -24.31 -6.25 9.45
C GLY A 148 -25.26 -5.35 8.65
N PRO A 149 -25.45 -4.09 9.10
CA PRO A 149 -26.25 -3.11 8.38
C PRO A 149 -25.64 -2.84 6.99
N CYS A 150 -26.52 -2.62 6.00
CA CYS A 150 -26.05 -2.28 4.66
C CYS A 150 -25.41 -0.88 4.65
N TRP A 151 -24.40 -0.71 3.80
CA TRP A 151 -23.73 0.58 3.63
C TRP A 151 -24.25 1.28 2.38
N SER A 152 -24.55 2.57 2.51
CA SER A 152 -24.91 3.42 1.37
C SER A 152 -23.75 3.51 0.38
N SER A 153 -24.06 3.70 -0.91
CA SER A 153 -23.03 3.85 -1.95
C SER A 153 -22.05 4.99 -1.64
N THR A 154 -22.55 6.07 -1.03
CA THR A 154 -21.72 7.20 -0.57
C THR A 154 -20.73 6.78 0.51
N ALA A 155 -21.17 6.04 1.53
CA ALA A 155 -20.29 5.58 2.60
C ALA A 155 -19.23 4.58 2.10
N LYS A 156 -19.60 3.71 1.16
CA LYS A 156 -18.68 2.74 0.53
C LYS A 156 -17.58 3.37 -0.32
N MET A 157 -17.75 4.61 -0.76
CA MET A 157 -16.73 5.35 -1.50
C MET A 157 -15.97 6.31 -0.59
N ALA A 158 -16.67 7.05 0.28
CA ALA A 158 -16.10 8.10 1.11
C ALA A 158 -15.13 7.57 2.17
N VAL A 159 -15.41 6.41 2.77
CA VAL A 159 -14.54 5.86 3.84
C VAL A 159 -13.22 5.30 3.27
N PRO A 160 -13.21 4.46 2.22
CA PRO A 160 -11.94 4.08 1.58
C PRO A 160 -11.14 5.27 1.09
N LEU A 161 -11.79 6.30 0.55
CA LEU A 161 -11.13 7.52 0.10
C LEU A 161 -10.46 8.26 1.28
N SER A 162 -11.14 8.40 2.41
CA SER A 162 -10.56 9.05 3.59
C SER A 162 -9.35 8.29 4.13
N VAL A 163 -9.37 6.95 4.09
CA VAL A 163 -8.21 6.13 4.46
C VAL A 163 -7.03 6.35 3.51
N VAL A 164 -7.27 6.42 2.19
CA VAL A 164 -6.20 6.64 1.22
C VAL A 164 -5.58 8.03 1.38
N VAL A 165 -6.40 9.06 1.58
CA VAL A 165 -5.91 10.43 1.86
C VAL A 165 -5.13 10.47 3.17
N TYR A 166 -5.61 9.78 4.20
CA TYR A 166 -4.91 9.65 5.48
C TYR A 166 -3.56 8.92 5.33
N SER A 167 -3.51 7.84 4.55
CA SER A 167 -2.28 7.10 4.23
C SER A 167 -1.26 8.02 3.56
N ALA A 168 -1.69 8.82 2.58
CA ALA A 168 -0.83 9.80 1.90
C ALA A 168 -0.28 10.85 2.88
N ALA A 169 -1.12 11.39 3.76
CA ALA A 169 -0.68 12.34 4.78
C ALA A 169 0.35 11.74 5.74
N MET A 170 0.19 10.46 6.11
CA MET A 170 1.15 9.73 6.93
C MET A 170 2.47 9.47 6.20
N ASP A 171 2.46 9.18 4.91
CA ASP A 171 3.68 9.05 4.10
C ASP A 171 4.53 10.33 4.14
N PHE A 172 3.90 11.50 3.95
CA PHE A 172 4.60 12.78 4.08
C PHE A 172 5.08 13.03 5.52
N ALA A 173 4.23 12.79 6.52
CA ALA A 173 4.59 13.01 7.92
C ALA A 173 5.80 12.17 8.34
N LEU A 174 5.84 10.89 7.95
CA LEU A 174 6.94 9.98 8.22
C LEU A 174 8.20 10.35 7.43
N ALA A 175 8.07 10.81 6.18
CA ALA A 175 9.21 11.27 5.38
C ALA A 175 9.85 12.57 5.91
N PHE A 176 9.06 13.50 6.47
CA PHE A 176 9.58 14.73 7.06
C PHE A 176 10.26 14.51 8.42
N PHE A 177 9.93 13.42 9.11
CA PHE A 177 10.41 13.17 10.46
C PHE A 177 11.94 13.11 10.56
N PRO A 178 12.64 12.24 9.80
CA PRO A 178 14.09 12.17 9.87
C PRO A 178 14.78 13.40 9.26
N TRP A 179 14.10 14.17 8.40
CA TRP A 179 14.65 15.43 7.92
C TRP A 179 14.89 16.43 9.06
N ARG A 180 13.95 16.50 10.02
CA ARG A 180 14.11 17.32 11.23
C ARG A 180 15.28 16.87 12.10
N ILE A 181 15.54 15.56 12.16
CA ILE A 181 16.66 14.96 12.90
C ILE A 181 17.99 15.32 12.23
N VAL A 182 18.09 15.09 10.92
CA VAL A 182 19.28 15.36 10.10
C VAL A 182 19.70 16.82 10.16
N TRP A 183 18.75 17.76 10.29
CA TRP A 183 19.06 19.19 10.42
C TRP A 183 19.68 19.57 11.76
N LYS A 184 19.38 18.83 12.82
CA LYS A 184 19.91 19.10 14.17
C LYS A 184 21.22 18.37 14.45
N THR A 185 21.49 17.28 13.74
CA THR A 185 22.63 16.40 14.01
C THR A 185 23.74 16.56 12.96
N GLN A 186 25.00 16.68 13.40
CA GLN A 186 26.19 16.78 12.55
C GLN A 186 26.56 15.41 11.94
N MET A 187 25.75 14.91 11.00
CA MET A 187 26.01 13.65 10.28
C MET A 187 27.06 13.83 9.17
N GLY A 188 27.81 12.76 8.89
CA GLY A 188 28.75 12.74 7.77
C GLY A 188 28.04 12.90 6.42
N LYS A 189 28.68 13.58 5.46
CA LYS A 189 28.07 13.88 4.13
C LYS A 189 27.52 12.65 3.40
N LYS A 190 28.17 11.49 3.54
CA LYS A 190 27.73 10.22 2.92
C LYS A 190 26.43 9.69 3.54
N GLU A 191 26.28 9.79 4.86
CA GLU A 191 25.07 9.37 5.57
C GLU A 191 23.89 10.30 5.26
N LYS A 192 24.16 11.60 5.17
CA LYS A 192 23.16 12.61 4.78
C LYS A 192 22.56 12.34 3.39
N ILE A 193 23.38 11.92 2.42
CA ILE A 193 22.90 11.55 1.08
C ILE A 193 21.99 10.31 1.16
N GLY A 194 22.40 9.28 1.90
CA GLY A 194 21.58 8.07 2.08
C GLY A 194 20.22 8.36 2.70
N VAL A 195 20.17 9.19 3.75
CA VAL A 195 18.90 9.59 4.37
C VAL A 195 18.05 10.44 3.42
N ALA A 196 18.65 11.37 2.67
CA ALA A 196 17.92 12.19 1.70
C ALA A 196 17.29 11.34 0.58
N LEU A 197 18.00 10.33 0.09
CA LEU A 197 17.49 9.40 -0.92
C LEU A 197 16.33 8.56 -0.36
N ALA A 198 16.50 7.96 0.82
CA ALA A 198 15.44 7.21 1.49
C ALA A 198 14.15 8.05 1.69
N MET A 199 14.30 9.31 2.12
CA MET A 199 13.13 10.19 2.30
C MET A 199 12.45 10.60 1.01
N SER A 200 13.20 10.69 -0.09
CA SER A 200 12.60 10.98 -1.40
C SER A 200 11.63 9.87 -1.81
N PHE A 201 11.93 8.60 -1.52
CA PHE A 201 11.00 7.49 -1.76
C PHE A 201 9.74 7.58 -0.88
N GLY A 202 9.84 8.03 0.38
CA GLY A 202 8.67 8.28 1.22
C GLY A 202 7.73 9.35 0.64
N VAL A 203 8.29 10.44 0.11
CA VAL A 203 7.50 11.48 -0.58
C VAL A 203 6.86 10.94 -1.86
N LEU A 204 7.58 10.13 -2.64
CA LEU A 204 7.03 9.47 -3.83
C LEU A 204 5.87 8.53 -3.48
N ALA A 205 5.96 7.78 -2.38
CA ALA A 205 4.85 6.94 -1.89
C ALA A 205 3.59 7.78 -1.61
N GLY A 206 3.76 8.94 -0.95
CA GLY A 206 2.66 9.88 -0.70
C GLY A 206 2.03 10.43 -1.99
N VAL A 207 2.84 10.76 -3.00
CA VAL A 207 2.33 11.20 -4.33
C VAL A 207 1.56 10.09 -5.03
N ILE A 208 2.03 8.84 -4.95
CA ILE A 208 1.34 7.66 -5.49
C ILE A 208 -0.01 7.47 -4.78
N ALA A 209 -0.06 7.63 -3.46
CA ALA A 209 -1.31 7.55 -2.69
C ALA A 209 -2.31 8.67 -3.05
N ILE A 210 -1.83 9.88 -3.39
CA ILE A 210 -2.70 10.94 -3.93
C ILE A 210 -3.26 10.54 -5.30
N LYS A 211 -2.42 10.04 -6.22
CA LYS A 211 -2.87 9.56 -7.53
C LYS A 211 -3.91 8.44 -7.40
N ARG A 212 -3.70 7.53 -6.44
CA ARG A 212 -4.66 6.50 -6.04
C ARG A 212 -5.99 7.11 -5.59
N ALA A 213 -5.99 8.15 -4.75
CA ALA A 213 -7.21 8.83 -4.32
C ALA A 213 -7.96 9.49 -5.49
N VAL A 214 -7.25 10.15 -6.41
CA VAL A 214 -7.85 10.80 -7.59
C VAL A 214 -8.50 9.77 -8.52
N ASN A 215 -7.84 8.64 -8.75
CA ASN A 215 -8.43 7.56 -9.57
C ASN A 215 -9.66 6.95 -8.92
N MET A 216 -9.75 6.90 -7.58
CA MET A 216 -10.98 6.48 -6.90
C MET A 216 -12.15 7.42 -7.20
N THR A 217 -11.92 8.72 -7.26
CA THR A 217 -12.96 9.72 -7.53
C THR A 217 -13.37 9.83 -9.00
N GLY A 218 -12.47 9.50 -9.94
CA GLY A 218 -12.72 9.60 -11.38
C GLY A 218 -13.33 8.36 -12.03
N MET A 219 -13.76 7.35 -11.25
CA MET A 219 -14.40 6.15 -11.80
C MET A 219 -15.89 6.40 -12.08
N ASP A 220 -16.24 6.62 -13.36
CA ASP A 220 -17.63 6.72 -13.79
C ASP A 220 -18.30 5.32 -13.88
N PRO A 221 -19.42 5.09 -13.17
CA PRO A 221 -20.07 3.78 -13.10
C PRO A 221 -20.93 3.43 -14.33
N VAL A 222 -21.00 4.30 -15.34
CA VAL A 222 -22.00 4.23 -16.43
C VAL A 222 -21.59 3.29 -17.58
N ALA A 223 -20.31 2.93 -17.69
CA ALA A 223 -19.82 1.97 -18.70
C ALA A 223 -18.97 0.86 -18.05
N SER A 224 -19.40 -0.40 -18.26
CA SER A 224 -18.84 -1.59 -17.61
C SER A 224 -17.39 -1.90 -18.02
N SER A 225 -17.02 -1.64 -19.27
CA SER A 225 -15.65 -1.83 -19.79
C SER A 225 -14.66 -0.81 -19.24
N SER A 226 -15.07 0.45 -19.11
CA SER A 226 -14.26 1.52 -18.49
C SER A 226 -14.14 1.36 -16.97
N TYR A 227 -15.19 0.86 -16.30
CA TYR A 227 -15.14 0.56 -14.86
C TYR A 227 -14.12 -0.54 -14.54
N PHE A 228 -14.09 -1.62 -15.33
CA PHE A 228 -13.10 -2.68 -15.21
C PHE A 228 -11.67 -2.16 -15.34
N TYR A 229 -11.42 -1.37 -16.39
CA TYR A 229 -10.09 -0.79 -16.65
C TYR A 229 -9.64 0.15 -15.53
N GLY A 230 -10.53 1.01 -15.02
CA GLY A 230 -10.26 1.87 -13.87
C GLY A 230 -9.88 1.09 -12.60
N ARG A 231 -10.53 -0.04 -12.34
CA ARG A 231 -10.20 -0.92 -11.20
C ARG A 231 -8.84 -1.61 -11.35
N CYS A 232 -8.45 -2.00 -12.57
CA CYS A 232 -7.10 -2.53 -12.83
C CYS A 232 -6.02 -1.48 -12.53
N ILE A 233 -6.20 -0.26 -13.03
CA ILE A 233 -5.29 0.86 -12.78
C ILE A 233 -5.20 1.14 -11.27
N GLN A 234 -6.34 1.13 -10.58
CA GLN A 234 -6.39 1.29 -9.13
C GLN A 234 -5.56 0.22 -8.40
N CYS A 235 -5.65 -1.04 -8.82
CA CYS A 235 -4.84 -2.13 -8.25
C CYS A 235 -3.34 -1.91 -8.44
N VAL A 236 -2.93 -1.40 -9.61
CA VAL A 236 -1.51 -1.06 -9.87
C VAL A 236 -1.04 0.03 -8.91
N TYR A 237 -1.83 1.10 -8.71
CA TYR A 237 -1.48 2.13 -7.73
C TYR A 237 -1.49 1.62 -6.28
N ASN A 238 -2.41 0.72 -5.94
CA ASN A 238 -2.46 0.07 -4.63
C ASN A 238 -1.21 -0.81 -4.36
N LEU A 239 -0.59 -1.38 -5.41
CA LEU A 239 0.67 -2.14 -5.30
C LEU A 239 1.90 -1.23 -5.33
N ALA A 240 1.84 -0.14 -6.11
CA ALA A 240 2.92 0.82 -6.25
C ALA A 240 3.28 1.49 -4.90
N GLU A 241 2.27 1.90 -4.14
CA GLU A 241 2.44 2.55 -2.83
C GLU A 241 3.31 1.70 -1.87
N PRO A 242 2.97 0.44 -1.53
CA PRO A 242 3.79 -0.37 -0.63
C PRO A 242 5.16 -0.71 -1.21
N CYS A 243 5.27 -0.95 -2.53
CA CYS A 243 6.58 -1.19 -3.16
C CYS A 243 7.53 -0.01 -2.97
N VAL A 244 7.04 1.23 -3.15
CA VAL A 244 7.85 2.44 -2.94
C VAL A 244 8.12 2.68 -1.44
N SER A 245 7.14 2.44 -0.57
CA SER A 245 7.35 2.52 0.89
C SER A 245 8.38 1.52 1.42
N ILE A 246 8.52 0.33 0.81
CA ILE A 246 9.55 -0.66 1.18
C ILE A 246 10.97 -0.20 0.80
N VAL A 247 11.09 0.60 -0.27
CA VAL A 247 12.37 1.16 -0.72
C VAL A 247 12.85 2.30 0.20
N ALA A 248 11.92 2.98 0.89
CA ALA A 248 12.20 4.06 1.85
C ALA A 248 12.81 3.56 3.18
#